data_AF-A0A2A4QPZ1-F1
#
_entry.id   AF-A0A2A4QPZ1-F1
#
_cell.length_a   1.000
_cell.length_b   1.000
_cell.length_c   1.000
_cell.angle_alpha   90.00
_cell.angle_beta   90.00
_cell.angle_gamma   90.00
#
_symmetry.space_group_name_H-M   'P 1'
#
loop_
_entity.id
_entity.type
_entity.pdbx_description
1 polymer ?
#
loop_
_entity_poly.entity_id
_entity_poly.type
_entity_poly.pdbx_seq_one_letter_code
_entity_poly.pdbx_strand_id
1 'polypeptide(L)'
;MIKRLHHFFRDNRGVTVAAFAVVIPIVIAVTGVAVDMSRAYMVKKRLGQSLDAAALATAGSSGTEDELESRMQAYFYKNFEDGNIGTIQELDWDPQDQEIRIWATARVETTFMRIWGHNHIDAYAEVTVQKELRGIEVALVMDNTGSMGAYNNIGALRDAAASFVDIMFDRAPSPEVIKIGLIPYSTSVNIGRYGLGQ
;
A
#
# COMPACT_ATOMS: atom_id res chain seq x y z
N MET A 1 -13.75 -17.58 66.31
CA MET A 1 -13.31 -17.15 64.96
C MET A 1 -12.37 -15.93 65.00
N ILE A 2 -12.66 -14.90 65.81
CA ILE A 2 -11.87 -13.65 65.91
C ILE A 2 -10.43 -13.85 66.45
N LYS A 3 -10.20 -14.78 67.39
CA LYS A 3 -8.85 -15.07 67.93
C LYS A 3 -7.88 -15.70 66.91
N ARG A 4 -8.39 -16.37 65.86
CA ARG A 4 -7.55 -16.94 64.79
C ARG A 4 -7.08 -15.87 63.79
N LEU A 5 -7.90 -14.85 63.54
CA LEU A 5 -7.53 -13.71 62.71
C LEU A 5 -6.35 -12.93 63.33
N HIS A 6 -6.36 -12.72 64.65
CA HIS A 6 -5.28 -12.04 65.36
C HIS A 6 -3.94 -12.80 65.34
N HIS A 7 -3.95 -14.14 65.31
CA HIS A 7 -2.72 -14.93 65.19
C HIS A 7 -2.18 -14.89 63.75
N PHE A 8 -3.08 -14.82 62.75
CA PHE A 8 -2.70 -14.65 61.34
C PHE A 8 -1.99 -13.32 61.08
N PHE A 9 -2.42 -12.22 61.71
CA PHE A 9 -1.75 -10.91 61.61
C PHE A 9 -0.40 -10.82 62.36
N ARG A 10 -0.10 -11.76 63.28
CA ARG A 10 1.14 -11.78 64.06
C ARG A 10 2.16 -12.80 63.55
N ASP A 11 1.81 -13.54 62.51
CA ASP A 11 2.63 -14.55 61.85
C ASP A 11 3.17 -13.94 60.53
N ASN A 12 4.48 -14.04 60.27
CA ASN A 12 5.10 -13.51 59.05
C ASN A 12 4.46 -14.08 57.78
N ARG A 13 3.76 -15.23 57.90
CA ARG A 13 2.97 -15.88 56.86
C ARG A 13 1.69 -15.11 56.49
N GLY A 14 1.07 -14.38 57.42
CA GLY A 14 -0.11 -13.57 57.12
C GLY A 14 0.23 -12.28 56.38
N VAL A 15 1.38 -11.69 56.68
CA VAL A 15 1.90 -10.51 55.99
C VAL A 15 2.29 -10.83 54.55
N THR A 16 2.93 -11.98 54.28
CA THR A 16 3.24 -12.40 52.91
C THR A 16 1.98 -12.71 52.11
N VAL A 17 0.99 -13.40 52.68
CA VAL A 17 -0.29 -13.65 52.00
C VAL A 17 -1.02 -12.33 51.69
N ALA A 18 -1.04 -11.37 52.61
CA ALA A 18 -1.62 -10.05 52.38
C ALA A 18 -0.89 -9.29 51.27
N ALA A 19 0.46 -9.36 51.23
CA ALA A 19 1.26 -8.77 50.17
C ALA A 19 0.96 -9.39 48.80
N PHE A 20 0.92 -10.72 48.70
CA PHE A 20 0.56 -11.42 47.45
C PHE A 20 -0.87 -11.11 47.00
N ALA A 21 -1.82 -11.00 47.93
CA ALA A 21 -3.22 -10.65 47.62
C ALA A 21 -3.36 -9.27 46.96
N VAL A 22 -2.45 -8.33 47.26
CA VAL A 22 -2.44 -7.00 46.63
C VAL A 22 -1.62 -7.01 45.33
N VAL A 23 -0.46 -7.66 45.32
CA VAL A 23 0.47 -7.61 44.18
C VAL A 23 -0.02 -8.42 42.99
N ILE A 24 -0.60 -9.61 43.20
CA ILE A 24 -1.02 -10.49 42.10
C ILE A 24 -2.05 -9.82 41.18
N PRO A 25 -3.14 -9.20 41.69
CA PRO A 25 -4.10 -8.49 40.83
C PRO A 25 -3.46 -7.35 40.03
N ILE A 26 -2.51 -6.61 40.63
CA ILE A 26 -1.81 -5.51 39.95
C ILE A 26 -0.94 -6.04 38.81
N VAL A 27 -0.18 -7.12 39.03
CA VAL A 27 0.65 -7.73 37.98
C VAL A 27 -0.21 -8.27 36.84
N ILE A 28 -1.32 -8.95 37.16
CA ILE A 28 -2.28 -9.43 36.15
C ILE A 28 -2.89 -8.27 35.38
N ALA A 29 -3.25 -7.18 36.06
CA ALA A 29 -3.80 -5.98 35.44
C ALA A 29 -2.82 -5.35 34.44
N VAL A 30 -1.58 -5.12 34.86
CA VAL A 30 -0.54 -4.52 34.00
C VAL A 30 -0.21 -5.44 32.82
N THR A 31 -0.06 -6.75 33.07
CA THR A 31 0.22 -7.72 32.01
C THR A 31 -0.95 -7.82 31.03
N GLY A 32 -2.19 -7.78 31.53
CA GLY A 32 -3.40 -7.82 30.73
C GLY A 32 -3.53 -6.62 29.78
N VAL A 33 -3.27 -5.41 30.31
CA VAL A 33 -3.18 -4.18 29.52
C VAL A 33 -2.11 -4.30 28.44
N ALA A 34 -0.93 -4.84 28.76
CA ALA A 34 0.14 -5.04 27.80
C ALA A 34 -0.26 -6.02 26.68
N VAL A 35 -1.00 -7.09 26.99
CA VAL A 35 -1.52 -8.04 26.00
C VAL A 35 -2.54 -7.39 25.07
N ASP A 36 -3.51 -6.64 25.61
CA ASP A 36 -4.51 -5.93 24.80
C ASP A 36 -3.84 -4.90 23.87
N MET A 37 -2.86 -4.15 24.37
CA MET A 37 -2.09 -3.19 23.57
C MET A 37 -1.26 -3.89 22.48
N SER A 38 -0.65 -5.03 22.79
CA SER A 38 0.09 -5.83 21.82
C SER A 38 -0.81 -6.32 20.68
N ARG A 39 -2.04 -6.76 21.01
CA ARG A 39 -3.05 -7.13 20.01
C ARG A 39 -3.44 -5.94 19.14
N ALA A 40 -3.72 -4.79 19.74
CA ALA A 40 -4.04 -3.57 19.00
C ALA A 40 -2.90 -3.16 18.06
N TYR A 41 -1.65 -3.27 18.51
CA TYR A 41 -0.48 -2.96 17.70
C TYR A 41 -0.30 -3.93 16.52
N MET A 42 -0.52 -5.23 16.73
CA MET A 42 -0.49 -6.22 15.65
C MET A 42 -1.55 -5.93 14.59
N VAL A 43 -2.77 -5.56 15.00
CA VAL A 43 -3.84 -5.16 14.07
C VAL A 43 -3.46 -3.89 13.32
N LYS A 44 -2.95 -2.85 14.00
CA LYS A 44 -2.50 -1.62 13.35
C LYS A 44 -1.42 -1.90 12.28
N LYS A 45 -0.45 -2.77 12.59
CA LYS A 45 0.59 -3.17 11.63
C LYS A 45 0.00 -3.89 10.43
N ARG A 46 -0.90 -4.86 10.65
CA ARG A 46 -1.56 -5.60 9.57
C ARG A 46 -2.40 -4.68 8.70
N LEU A 47 -3.14 -3.76 9.33
CA LEU A 47 -3.94 -2.73 8.65
C LEU A 47 -3.08 -1.88 7.71
N GLY A 48 -1.95 -1.37 8.19
CA GLY A 48 -1.00 -0.62 7.36
C GLY A 48 -0.49 -1.44 6.18
N GLN A 49 -0.10 -2.70 6.40
CA GLN A 49 0.37 -3.59 5.32
C GLN A 49 -0.72 -3.88 4.27
N SER A 50 -1.97 -4.06 4.70
CA SER A 50 -3.10 -4.27 3.80
C SER A 50 -3.43 -3.01 3.00
N LEU A 51 -3.37 -1.82 3.63
CA LEU A 51 -3.52 -0.54 2.97
C LEU A 51 -2.39 -0.28 1.97
N ASP A 52 -1.13 -0.54 2.31
CA ASP A 52 0.00 -0.40 1.40
C ASP A 52 -0.18 -1.25 0.13
N ALA A 53 -0.58 -2.51 0.30
CA ALA A 53 -0.84 -3.41 -0.81
C ALA A 53 -2.00 -2.93 -1.70
N ALA A 54 -3.09 -2.44 -1.08
CA ALA A 54 -4.24 -1.88 -1.79
C ALA A 54 -3.87 -0.59 -2.53
N ALA A 55 -3.12 0.31 -1.90
CA ALA A 55 -2.68 1.58 -2.47
C ALA A 55 -1.77 1.36 -3.69
N LEU A 56 -0.81 0.44 -3.59
CA LEU A 56 0.09 0.12 -4.71
C LEU A 56 -0.66 -0.52 -5.88
N ALA A 57 -1.58 -1.45 -5.60
CA ALA A 57 -2.39 -2.10 -6.63
C ALA A 57 -3.30 -1.10 -7.37
N THR A 58 -3.84 -0.12 -6.64
CA THR A 58 -4.71 0.93 -7.18
C THR A 58 -3.89 1.94 -7.99
N ALA A 59 -2.74 2.38 -7.48
CA ALA A 59 -1.87 3.34 -8.14
C ALA A 59 -1.28 2.80 -9.46
N GLY A 60 -0.98 1.50 -9.53
CA GLY A 60 -0.48 0.84 -10.75
C GLY A 60 -1.56 0.48 -11.78
N SER A 61 -2.82 0.83 -11.52
CA SER A 61 -3.96 0.48 -12.37
C SER A 61 -4.54 1.70 -13.06
N SER A 62 -5.10 1.47 -14.24
CA SER A 62 -5.89 2.46 -14.99
C SER A 62 -7.33 1.95 -15.12
N GLY A 63 -8.31 2.84 -14.96
CA GLY A 63 -9.74 2.51 -14.98
C GLY A 63 -10.57 3.71 -14.55
N THR A 64 -11.89 3.53 -14.48
CA THR A 64 -12.77 4.52 -13.84
C THR A 64 -12.57 4.54 -12.32
N GLU A 65 -13.07 5.58 -11.66
CA GLU A 65 -13.01 5.70 -10.20
C GLU A 65 -13.64 4.47 -9.50
N ASP A 66 -14.83 4.05 -9.95
CA ASP A 66 -15.52 2.86 -9.42
C ASP A 66 -14.70 1.56 -9.59
N GLU A 67 -13.99 1.40 -10.71
CA GLU A 67 -13.14 0.22 -10.96
C GLU A 67 -11.90 0.21 -10.06
N LEU A 68 -11.32 1.38 -9.82
CA LEU A 68 -10.18 1.55 -8.94
C LEU A 68 -10.58 1.33 -7.48
N GLU A 69 -11.72 1.85 -7.04
CA GLU A 69 -12.26 1.61 -5.70
C GLU A 69 -12.53 0.12 -5.47
N SER A 70 -13.22 -0.54 -6.41
CA SER A 70 -13.50 -1.97 -6.32
C SER A 70 -12.21 -2.80 -6.25
N ARG A 71 -11.17 -2.40 -6.99
CA ARG A 71 -9.85 -3.04 -6.95
C ARG A 71 -9.15 -2.80 -5.61
N MET A 72 -9.17 -1.57 -5.12
CA MET A 72 -8.62 -1.17 -3.83
C MET A 72 -9.21 -2.04 -2.71
N GLN A 73 -10.54 -2.13 -2.63
CA GLN A 73 -11.23 -2.93 -1.64
C GLN A 73 -10.86 -4.43 -1.77
N ALA A 74 -10.87 -4.98 -2.99
CA ALA A 74 -10.51 -6.38 -3.21
C ALA A 74 -9.09 -6.71 -2.76
N TYR A 75 -8.12 -5.83 -3.03
CA TYR A 75 -6.74 -6.01 -2.55
C TYR A 75 -6.64 -5.82 -1.04
N PHE A 76 -7.33 -4.84 -0.47
CA PHE A 76 -7.33 -4.62 0.97
C PHE A 76 -7.87 -5.85 1.72
N TYR A 77 -9.08 -6.31 1.41
CA TYR A 77 -9.71 -7.43 2.10
C TYR A 77 -8.93 -8.73 1.94
N LYS A 78 -8.37 -8.99 0.75
CA LYS A 78 -7.50 -10.15 0.51
C LYS A 78 -6.24 -10.16 1.39
N ASN A 79 -5.66 -8.99 1.68
CA ASN A 79 -4.45 -8.88 2.51
C ASN A 79 -4.77 -8.75 4.01
N PHE A 80 -5.94 -8.24 4.36
CA PHE A 80 -6.39 -8.14 5.74
C PHE A 80 -6.92 -9.49 6.26
N GLU A 81 -7.35 -10.39 5.35
CA GLU A 81 -8.08 -11.61 5.69
C GLU A 81 -7.36 -12.61 6.60
N ASP A 82 -8.15 -13.03 7.58
CA ASP A 82 -8.03 -14.10 8.57
C ASP A 82 -6.96 -13.99 9.65
N GLY A 83 -7.37 -13.26 10.68
CA GLY A 83 -7.19 -13.65 12.07
C GLY A 83 -8.20 -12.82 12.83
N ASN A 84 -8.99 -13.41 13.72
CA ASN A 84 -10.03 -12.77 14.54
C ASN A 84 -9.51 -11.68 15.52
N ILE A 85 -8.57 -10.86 15.08
CA ILE A 85 -7.84 -9.88 15.89
C ILE A 85 -8.45 -8.49 15.80
N GLY A 86 -9.18 -8.14 14.73
CA GLY A 86 -9.94 -6.88 14.64
C GLY A 86 -10.98 -6.85 13.52
N THR A 87 -12.02 -6.03 13.69
CA THR A 87 -13.14 -5.87 12.74
C THR A 87 -13.04 -4.52 12.06
N ILE A 88 -13.01 -4.50 10.72
CA ILE A 88 -13.03 -3.26 9.94
C ILE A 88 -14.32 -2.49 10.23
N GLN A 89 -14.18 -1.23 10.62
CA GLN A 89 -15.29 -0.30 10.82
C GLN A 89 -15.45 0.63 9.62
N GLU A 90 -14.32 1.02 9.03
CA GLU A 90 -14.26 2.01 7.96
C GLU A 90 -13.08 1.67 7.05
N LEU A 91 -13.31 1.80 5.75
CA LEU A 91 -12.32 1.77 4.68
C LEU A 91 -12.77 2.82 3.67
N ASP A 92 -11.93 3.81 3.42
CA ASP A 92 -12.27 4.93 2.55
C ASP A 92 -11.01 5.44 1.84
N TRP A 93 -11.22 6.21 0.78
CA TRP A 93 -10.15 6.71 -0.08
C TRP A 93 -10.46 8.08 -0.67
N ASP A 94 -9.40 8.82 -0.97
CA ASP A 94 -9.44 10.13 -1.64
C ASP A 94 -8.50 10.07 -2.86
N PRO A 95 -9.06 9.89 -4.07
CA PRO A 95 -8.30 9.97 -5.31
C PRO A 95 -8.08 11.42 -5.75
N GLN A 96 -6.83 11.86 -5.70
CA GLN A 96 -6.38 13.08 -6.36
C GLN A 96 -5.57 12.72 -7.64
N ASP A 97 -5.36 13.69 -8.54
CA ASP A 97 -4.74 13.43 -9.86
C ASP A 97 -3.38 12.71 -9.79
N GLN A 98 -2.53 13.08 -8.82
CA GLN A 98 -1.17 12.53 -8.66
C GLN A 98 -0.95 11.85 -7.30
N GLU A 99 -1.96 11.84 -6.44
CA GLU A 99 -1.87 11.31 -5.08
C GLU A 99 -3.14 10.51 -4.79
N ILE A 100 -2.98 9.28 -4.32
CA ILE A 100 -4.10 8.49 -3.81
C ILE A 100 -3.88 8.33 -2.31
N ARG A 101 -4.84 8.78 -1.52
CA ARG A 101 -4.88 8.55 -0.08
C ARG A 101 -5.91 7.50 0.26
N ILE A 102 -5.54 6.55 1.12
CA ILE A 102 -6.43 5.48 1.58
C ILE A 102 -6.24 5.32 3.08
N TRP A 103 -7.33 5.24 3.82
CA TRP A 103 -7.30 5.00 5.26
C TRP A 103 -8.31 3.94 5.65
N ALA A 104 -8.04 3.32 6.80
CA ALA A 104 -8.96 2.37 7.39
C ALA A 104 -8.90 2.43 8.92
N THR A 105 -10.03 2.07 9.51
CA THR A 105 -10.17 1.92 10.96
C THR A 105 -10.62 0.50 11.29
N ALA A 106 -9.86 -0.18 12.16
CA ALA A 106 -10.18 -1.51 12.64
C ALA A 106 -10.41 -1.51 14.16
N ARG A 107 -11.52 -2.09 14.61
CA ARG A 107 -11.84 -2.23 16.03
C ARG A 107 -11.25 -3.50 16.61
N VAL A 108 -10.55 -3.38 17.74
CA VAL A 108 -9.96 -4.50 18.48
C VAL A 108 -10.65 -4.62 19.83
N GLU A 109 -11.39 -5.71 20.01
CA GLU A 109 -12.03 -6.03 21.29
C GLU A 109 -10.98 -6.37 22.35
N THR A 110 -10.99 -5.62 23.45
CA THR A 110 -10.08 -5.81 24.58
C THR A 110 -10.61 -6.87 25.53
N THR A 111 -9.71 -7.57 26.22
CA THR A 111 -10.09 -8.62 27.16
C THR A 111 -9.90 -8.19 28.61
N PHE A 112 -8.77 -7.55 28.91
CA PHE A 112 -8.43 -7.09 30.26
C PHE A 112 -8.86 -5.66 30.50
N MET A 113 -8.67 -4.78 29.51
CA MET A 113 -9.08 -3.37 29.62
C MET A 113 -10.61 -3.21 29.80
N ARG A 114 -11.38 -4.19 29.34
CA ARG A 114 -12.83 -4.28 29.54
C ARG A 114 -13.25 -4.20 31.01
N ILE A 115 -12.41 -4.69 31.94
CA ILE A 115 -12.68 -4.64 33.39
C ILE A 115 -12.80 -3.17 33.87
N TRP A 116 -12.09 -2.24 33.22
CA TRP A 116 -12.14 -0.81 33.52
C TRP A 116 -13.03 -0.02 32.55
N GLY A 117 -13.94 -0.69 31.83
CA GLY A 117 -14.94 -0.04 30.97
C GLY A 117 -14.46 0.30 29.56
N HIS A 118 -13.21 0.03 29.21
CA HIS A 118 -12.70 0.15 27.85
C HIS A 118 -12.94 -1.16 27.12
N ASN A 119 -14.02 -1.27 26.33
CA ASN A 119 -14.36 -2.53 25.65
C ASN A 119 -13.49 -2.78 24.41
N HIS A 120 -13.08 -1.72 23.71
CA HIS A 120 -12.34 -1.83 22.45
C HIS A 120 -11.25 -0.75 22.32
N ILE A 121 -10.33 -0.99 21.39
CA ILE A 121 -9.35 -0.03 20.89
C ILE A 121 -9.53 0.06 19.39
N ASP A 122 -9.69 1.28 18.87
CA ASP A 122 -9.75 1.52 17.43
C ASP A 122 -8.34 1.78 16.89
N ALA A 123 -7.90 0.94 15.96
CA ALA A 123 -6.63 1.03 15.27
C ALA A 123 -6.83 1.73 13.92
N TYR A 124 -6.18 2.89 13.76
CA TYR A 124 -6.21 3.67 12.53
C TYR A 124 -4.88 3.55 11.77
N ALA A 125 -4.96 3.45 10.45
CA ALA A 125 -3.83 3.54 9.54
C ALA A 125 -4.23 4.32 8.28
N GLU A 126 -3.28 5.07 7.74
CA GLU A 126 -3.41 5.87 6.52
C GLU A 126 -2.16 5.65 5.67
N VAL A 127 -2.36 5.52 4.36
CA VAL A 127 -1.31 5.38 3.36
C VAL A 127 -1.60 6.35 2.23
N THR A 128 -0.54 7.02 1.77
CA THR A 128 -0.59 7.91 0.63
C THR A 128 0.41 7.43 -0.42
N VAL A 129 -0.05 7.26 -1.66
CA VAL A 129 0.79 6.85 -2.78
C VAL A 129 0.77 7.93 -3.85
N GLN A 130 1.96 8.36 -4.27
CA GLN A 130 2.10 9.26 -5.40
C GLN A 130 2.19 8.47 -6.70
N LYS A 131 1.32 8.83 -7.66
CA LYS A 131 1.40 8.35 -9.03
C LYS A 131 2.50 9.12 -9.75
N GLU A 132 3.72 8.58 -9.72
CA GLU A 132 4.79 9.10 -10.57
C GLU A 132 4.47 8.74 -12.04
N LEU A 133 4.08 9.74 -12.83
CA LEU A 133 4.01 9.60 -14.29
C LEU A 133 5.44 9.46 -14.83
N ARG A 134 5.92 8.23 -14.90
CA ARG A 134 7.23 7.93 -15.48
C ARG A 134 7.18 8.20 -16.98
N GLY A 135 7.95 9.18 -17.41
CA GLY A 135 8.15 9.44 -18.82
C GLY A 135 8.74 8.21 -19.52
N ILE A 136 8.22 7.88 -20.70
CA ILE A 136 8.72 6.79 -21.55
C ILE A 136 9.60 7.41 -22.63
N GLU A 137 10.83 6.91 -22.74
CA GLU A 137 11.75 7.26 -23.82
C GLU A 137 11.90 6.05 -24.76
N VAL A 138 11.54 6.21 -26.04
CA VAL A 138 11.56 5.16 -27.06
C VAL A 138 12.57 5.51 -28.15
N ALA A 139 13.45 4.58 -28.49
CA ALA A 139 14.34 4.70 -29.66
C ALA A 139 13.83 3.80 -30.80
N LEU A 140 13.35 4.40 -31.88
CA LEU A 140 12.93 3.70 -33.10
C LEU A 140 14.11 3.60 -34.06
N VAL A 141 14.68 2.39 -34.17
CA VAL A 141 15.77 2.11 -35.11
C VAL A 141 15.18 1.53 -36.40
N MET A 142 15.32 2.28 -37.50
CA MET A 142 14.56 2.07 -38.73
C MET A 142 15.48 1.65 -39.87
N ASP A 143 15.25 0.45 -40.43
CA ASP A 143 15.98 -0.04 -41.60
C ASP A 143 15.47 0.65 -42.87
N ASN A 144 16.38 1.28 -43.62
CA ASN A 144 16.13 1.87 -44.93
C ASN A 144 17.13 1.34 -45.98
N THR A 145 17.56 0.09 -45.84
CA THR A 145 18.38 -0.61 -46.83
C THR A 145 17.60 -0.91 -48.11
N GLY A 146 18.31 -1.22 -49.21
CA GLY A 146 17.69 -1.43 -50.52
C GLY A 146 16.63 -2.52 -50.57
N SER A 147 16.68 -3.53 -49.69
CA SER A 147 15.66 -4.59 -49.58
C SER A 147 14.31 -4.05 -49.10
N MET A 148 14.30 -2.92 -48.38
CA MET A 148 13.07 -2.26 -47.92
C MET A 148 12.30 -1.57 -49.05
N GLY A 149 12.93 -1.37 -50.21
CA GLY A 149 12.25 -0.91 -51.42
C GLY A 149 11.36 -1.97 -52.07
N ALA A 150 11.53 -3.25 -51.72
CA ALA A 150 10.70 -4.33 -52.24
C ALA A 150 9.34 -4.36 -51.54
N TYR A 151 8.30 -4.79 -52.28
CA TYR A 151 6.96 -5.08 -51.74
C TYR A 151 6.33 -3.95 -50.89
N ASN A 152 6.71 -2.69 -51.14
CA ASN A 152 6.28 -1.54 -50.33
C ASN A 152 6.64 -1.66 -48.83
N ASN A 153 7.68 -2.41 -48.47
CA ASN A 153 8.10 -2.60 -47.08
C ASN A 153 8.42 -1.27 -46.39
N ILE A 154 9.07 -0.34 -47.10
CA ILE A 154 9.35 1.01 -46.56
C ILE A 154 8.06 1.82 -46.35
N GLY A 155 7.04 1.64 -47.20
CA GLY A 155 5.73 2.25 -47.01
C GLY A 155 5.04 1.71 -45.76
N ALA A 156 4.98 0.38 -45.64
CA ALA A 156 4.42 -0.29 -44.48
C ALA A 156 5.15 0.08 -43.17
N LEU A 157 6.48 0.22 -43.21
CA LEU A 157 7.27 0.68 -42.06
C LEU A 157 6.90 2.12 -41.65
N ARG A 158 6.71 3.02 -42.62
CA ARG A 158 6.28 4.41 -42.34
C ARG A 158 4.89 4.45 -41.73
N ASP A 159 3.95 3.68 -42.28
CA ASP A 159 2.58 3.62 -41.79
C ASP A 159 2.53 3.04 -40.37
N ALA A 160 3.25 1.94 -40.13
CA ALA A 160 3.34 1.33 -38.81
C ALA A 160 4.02 2.26 -37.77
N ALA A 161 5.07 2.99 -38.17
CA ALA A 161 5.73 3.94 -37.28
C ALA A 161 4.83 5.14 -36.95
N ALA A 162 4.09 5.67 -37.92
CA ALA A 162 3.12 6.73 -37.69
C ALA A 162 2.02 6.25 -36.73
N SER A 163 1.41 5.09 -36.99
CA SER A 163 0.42 4.49 -36.10
C SER A 163 0.98 4.21 -34.69
N PHE A 164 2.24 3.79 -34.56
CA PHE A 164 2.87 3.63 -33.26
C PHE A 164 2.97 4.95 -32.49
N VAL A 165 3.43 6.01 -33.15
CA VAL A 165 3.52 7.35 -32.56
C VAL A 165 2.13 7.83 -32.13
N ASP A 166 1.14 7.73 -33.01
CA ASP A 166 -0.24 8.16 -32.74
C ASP A 166 -0.83 7.40 -31.53
N ILE A 167 -0.71 6.07 -31.50
CA ILE A 167 -1.21 5.24 -30.38
C ILE A 167 -0.54 5.62 -29.06
N MET A 168 0.76 5.91 -29.08
CA MET A 168 1.51 6.28 -27.88
C MET A 168 1.05 7.64 -27.35
N PHE A 169 0.92 8.66 -28.22
CA PHE A 169 0.48 9.99 -27.80
C PHE A 169 -1.01 10.07 -27.45
N ASP A 170 -1.87 9.29 -28.11
CA ASP A 170 -3.30 9.21 -27.79
C ASP A 170 -3.57 8.61 -26.40
N ARG A 171 -2.68 7.73 -25.94
CA ARG A 171 -2.78 7.08 -24.61
C ARG A 171 -1.94 7.78 -23.55
N ALA A 172 -1.19 8.81 -23.91
CA ALA A 172 -0.37 9.56 -22.98
C ALA A 172 -1.25 10.55 -22.19
N PRO A 173 -1.08 10.63 -20.85
CA PRO A 173 -1.76 11.67 -20.06
C PRO A 173 -1.25 13.08 -20.38
N SER A 174 -0.01 13.20 -20.88
CA SER A 174 0.57 14.44 -21.40
C SER A 174 1.59 14.11 -22.49
N PRO A 175 1.73 14.93 -23.55
CA PRO A 175 2.78 14.75 -24.56
C PRO A 175 4.20 14.79 -23.96
N GLU A 176 4.38 15.49 -22.84
CA GLU A 176 5.68 15.69 -22.19
C GLU A 176 6.25 14.41 -21.57
N VAL A 177 5.39 13.42 -21.32
CA VAL A 177 5.81 12.12 -20.76
C VAL A 177 6.32 11.16 -21.83
N ILE A 178 6.26 11.49 -23.12
CA ILE A 178 6.74 10.61 -24.19
C ILE A 178 7.82 11.30 -25.01
N LYS A 179 8.99 10.68 -25.08
CA LYS A 179 10.07 11.11 -25.99
C LYS A 179 10.38 9.98 -26.96
N ILE A 180 10.35 10.28 -28.25
CA ILE A 180 10.64 9.29 -29.30
C ILE A 180 11.83 9.80 -30.12
N GLY A 181 12.92 9.03 -30.12
CA GLY A 181 14.07 9.24 -31.01
C GLY A 181 13.95 8.35 -32.25
N LEU A 182 14.18 8.92 -33.43
CA LEU A 182 14.17 8.18 -34.70
C LEU A 182 15.60 8.02 -35.22
N ILE A 183 16.00 6.79 -35.50
CA ILE A 183 17.36 6.44 -35.95
C ILE A 183 17.26 5.64 -37.25
N PRO A 184 17.23 6.30 -38.42
CA PRO A 184 17.27 5.61 -39.71
C PRO A 184 18.69 5.10 -40.01
N TYR A 185 18.80 3.84 -40.43
CA TYR A 185 20.09 3.22 -40.81
C TYR A 185 20.01 2.48 -42.15
N SER A 186 21.15 2.40 -42.85
CA SER A 186 21.37 1.41 -43.91
C SER A 186 22.73 0.71 -43.67
N THR A 187 23.82 1.19 -44.26
CA THR A 187 25.19 0.76 -43.93
C THR A 187 25.75 1.55 -42.74
N SER A 188 25.26 2.78 -42.55
CA SER A 188 25.55 3.67 -41.42
C SER A 188 24.30 4.47 -41.05
N VAL A 189 24.30 5.09 -39.87
CA VAL A 189 23.22 5.97 -39.43
C VAL A 189 23.32 7.30 -40.17
N ASN A 190 22.20 7.75 -40.74
CA ASN A 190 22.13 9.06 -41.36
C ASN A 190 21.67 10.11 -40.35
N ILE A 191 22.62 10.86 -39.79
CA ILE A 191 22.40 11.97 -38.85
C ILE A 191 21.93 13.28 -39.53
N GLY A 192 21.70 13.26 -40.86
CA GLY A 192 21.36 14.46 -41.64
C GLY A 192 22.52 15.47 -41.72
N ARG A 193 22.29 16.59 -42.42
CA ARG A 193 23.28 17.69 -42.52
C ARG A 193 23.54 18.43 -41.19
N TYR A 194 22.69 18.24 -40.19
CA TYR A 194 22.75 18.91 -38.88
C TYR A 194 23.53 18.13 -37.80
N GLY A 195 24.14 17.00 -38.14
CA GLY A 195 25.01 16.24 -37.22
C GLY A 195 26.38 16.87 -36.95
N LEU A 196 26.50 18.20 -37.02
CA LEU A 196 27.69 18.99 -36.69
C LEU A 196 27.35 20.16 -35.75
N GLY A 197 26.50 19.97 -34.75
CA GLY A 197 26.40 20.88 -33.59
C GLY A 197 26.48 22.39 -33.88
N GLN A 198 25.67 22.89 -34.81
CA GLN A 198 25.30 24.31 -34.97
C GLN A 198 23.85 24.41 -35.44
#